data_AF-A0A8P4GKS0-F1
#
_entry.id   AF-A0A8P4GKS0-F1
#
_cell.length_a   1.000
_cell.length_b   1.000
_cell.length_c   1.000
_cell.angle_alpha   90.00
_cell.angle_beta   90.00
_cell.angle_gamma   90.00
#
_symmetry.space_group_name_H-M   'P 1'
#
loop_
_entity.id
_entity.type
_entity.pdbx_description
1 polymer ?
#
loop_
_entity_poly.entity_id
_entity_poly.type
_entity_poly.pdbx_seq_one_letter_code
_entity_poly.pdbx_strand_id
1 'polypeptide(L)'
;GKKNYNYSDVDCLCLQVNTERFESDSCGINHVEGGWPKDVNPQEVEQTIRFRKKVEKDESYINSILQLGSVMEHCIRQNNAVDIYQVYFEEEEEVEEAPDAPSAKTINVFRDPNEVKRTVTGLSWHPDGGRKLAAAYSCLEFQKTSKDMSLDSYIWDIENPNRPEMTLKPASSLICLDYNPKDPHTLVGGCYNGQIAYWDTRRGSQPVEVSSVEQSHRDPVYKIIWLQSKTGTDTFSASTDGQVLWWDVRRLSEPTERLVLDLSREGNLDRALGAISLEFESTMPTKFMVGTEQGVVVSCNRKAKTPAEKIVCTYDSHHGPVYALQRNPFFPKNFLTVGDWTARIWSEDIKESSIMWTRYQMSYLTDACWSPVRPSVFFTVKMDGVLDVWDILFKQNEPTLSLKVCDEALYSLRVQDNGRLVACGSQQGGATLLEISSGLSTLQKNEKSLELRLKERSRSEQSREEDVGREDGEDSPDQLISRAQKDFYSVVETELRRRRDREDQENRVRTH
;
A
#
# COMPACT_ATOMS: atom_id res chain seq x y z
N GLY A 1 -0.55 -1.66 -153.52
CA GLY A 1 0.08 -0.66 -152.65
C GLY A 1 -0.99 0.00 -151.81
N LYS A 2 -0.85 0.02 -150.49
CA LYS A 2 -1.75 0.80 -149.62
C LYS A 2 -0.93 1.51 -148.54
N LYS A 3 -1.17 2.82 -148.47
CA LYS A 3 -0.53 3.81 -147.58
C LYS A 3 -1.09 3.65 -146.17
N ASN A 4 -0.22 3.60 -145.16
CA ASN A 4 -0.58 3.76 -143.76
C ASN A 4 -0.27 5.20 -143.32
N TYR A 5 -1.21 5.80 -142.61
CA TYR A 5 -1.09 7.12 -142.00
C TYR A 5 -1.01 6.98 -140.49
N ASN A 6 -0.12 7.80 -139.92
CA ASN A 6 0.04 8.08 -138.50
C ASN A 6 -1.27 8.52 -137.86
N TYR A 7 -1.50 8.10 -136.63
CA TYR A 7 -1.89 9.00 -135.55
C TYR A 7 -1.24 8.46 -134.27
N SER A 8 -0.35 9.27 -133.68
CA SER A 8 0.39 8.98 -132.47
C SER A 8 -0.28 9.58 -131.25
N ASP A 9 -0.21 8.81 -130.18
CA ASP A 9 -0.67 9.01 -128.81
C ASP A 9 -0.34 10.37 -128.16
N VAL A 10 -1.21 10.74 -127.21
CA VAL A 10 -0.92 11.64 -126.09
C VAL A 10 -1.40 10.96 -124.82
N ASP A 11 -0.48 10.83 -123.87
CA ASP A 11 -0.65 10.27 -122.52
C ASP A 11 -1.78 10.92 -121.73
N CYS A 12 -2.46 10.13 -120.88
CA CYS A 12 -3.41 10.65 -119.89
C CYS A 12 -3.19 10.04 -118.50
N LEU A 13 -2.99 10.96 -117.55
CA LEU A 13 -2.67 10.79 -116.13
C LEU A 13 -3.66 9.91 -115.35
N CYS A 14 -3.10 9.08 -114.47
CA CYS A 14 -3.84 8.31 -113.47
C CYS A 14 -3.95 9.11 -112.15
N LEU A 15 -5.17 9.39 -111.68
CA LEU A 15 -5.44 9.86 -110.31
C LEU A 15 -5.81 8.65 -109.45
N GLN A 16 -5.04 8.43 -108.37
CA GLN A 16 -5.28 7.34 -107.42
C GLN A 16 -5.94 7.92 -106.16
N VAL A 17 -7.15 7.47 -105.84
CA VAL A 17 -7.87 7.81 -104.61
C VAL A 17 -7.85 6.58 -103.71
N ASN A 18 -7.24 6.71 -102.53
CA ASN A 18 -7.30 5.70 -101.48
C ASN A 18 -8.29 6.13 -100.41
N THR A 19 -9.28 5.30 -100.11
CA THR A 19 -10.11 5.43 -98.90
C THR A 19 -9.66 4.40 -97.87
N GLU A 20 -9.46 4.83 -96.63
CA GLU A 20 -9.14 3.91 -95.53
C GLU A 20 -10.35 3.03 -95.20
N ARG A 21 -10.13 1.74 -94.98
CA ARG A 21 -11.18 0.77 -94.66
C ARG A 21 -11.65 1.01 -93.23
N PHE A 22 -12.90 1.43 -93.06
CA PHE A 22 -13.53 1.60 -91.76
C PHE A 22 -13.84 0.23 -91.13
N GLU A 23 -13.27 -0.03 -89.95
CA GLU A 23 -13.60 -1.20 -89.13
C GLU A 23 -14.67 -0.82 -88.11
N SER A 24 -15.81 -1.52 -88.14
CA SER A 24 -16.88 -1.39 -87.16
C SER A 24 -17.02 -2.67 -86.36
N ASP A 25 -17.11 -2.58 -85.04
CA ASP A 25 -17.33 -3.71 -84.15
C ASP A 25 -18.74 -3.64 -83.52
N SER A 26 -19.37 -4.80 -83.31
CA SER A 26 -20.75 -4.91 -82.82
C SER A 26 -20.75 -5.42 -81.38
N CYS A 27 -21.06 -4.53 -80.42
CA CYS A 27 -21.09 -4.87 -78.99
C CYS A 27 -22.53 -5.10 -78.50
N GLY A 28 -22.83 -6.26 -77.93
CA GLY A 28 -24.08 -6.57 -77.24
C GLY A 28 -23.89 -6.66 -75.71
N ILE A 29 -24.95 -6.38 -74.93
CA ILE A 29 -24.97 -6.49 -73.45
C ILE A 29 -25.77 -7.73 -73.04
N ASN A 30 -25.17 -8.60 -72.21
CA ASN A 30 -25.86 -9.75 -71.62
C ASN A 30 -26.40 -9.38 -70.23
N HIS A 31 -27.72 -9.27 -70.08
CA HIS A 31 -28.38 -9.25 -68.78
C HIS A 31 -28.67 -10.69 -68.34
N VAL A 32 -28.16 -11.10 -67.18
CA VAL A 32 -28.42 -12.44 -66.59
C VAL A 32 -29.37 -12.28 -65.41
N GLU A 33 -30.68 -12.26 -65.69
CA GLU A 33 -31.70 -12.31 -64.65
C GLU A 33 -32.60 -13.54 -64.87
N GLY A 34 -32.54 -14.49 -63.93
CA GLY A 34 -33.50 -15.59 -63.79
C GLY A 34 -33.08 -16.95 -64.36
N GLY A 35 -33.15 -18.00 -63.52
CA GLY A 35 -32.91 -19.41 -63.86
C GLY A 35 -34.16 -20.16 -64.31
N TRP A 36 -35.09 -19.49 -64.98
CA TRP A 36 -36.31 -20.13 -65.48
C TRP A 36 -36.00 -20.97 -66.73
N PRO A 37 -36.75 -22.06 -66.98
CA PRO A 37 -36.62 -22.80 -68.23
C PRO A 37 -36.86 -21.90 -69.44
N LYS A 38 -36.24 -22.22 -70.58
CA LYS A 38 -36.26 -21.40 -71.81
C LYS A 38 -37.67 -21.02 -72.30
N ASP A 39 -38.67 -21.83 -71.98
CA ASP A 39 -40.05 -21.68 -72.43
C ASP A 39 -40.95 -20.87 -71.47
N VAL A 40 -40.39 -20.36 -70.37
CA VAL A 40 -41.14 -19.58 -69.36
C VAL A 40 -40.57 -18.18 -69.29
N ASN A 41 -41.37 -17.18 -69.67
CA ASN A 41 -40.97 -15.78 -69.56
C ASN A 41 -41.11 -15.31 -68.10
N PRO A 42 -40.02 -14.91 -67.41
CA PRO A 42 -40.05 -14.45 -66.03
C PRO A 42 -40.84 -13.14 -65.84
N GLN A 43 -40.92 -12.31 -66.88
CA GLN A 43 -41.63 -11.02 -66.87
C GLN A 43 -43.15 -11.21 -66.89
N GLU A 44 -43.63 -12.37 -67.33
CA GLU A 44 -45.04 -12.73 -67.30
C GLU A 44 -45.38 -13.50 -66.02
N VAL A 45 -45.99 -12.80 -65.06
CA VAL A 45 -46.38 -13.36 -63.76
C VAL A 45 -47.31 -14.57 -63.90
N GLU A 46 -48.21 -14.59 -64.89
CA GLU A 46 -49.06 -15.75 -65.13
C GLU A 46 -48.27 -17.01 -65.52
N GLN A 47 -47.24 -16.87 -66.35
CA GLN A 47 -46.44 -18.00 -66.82
C GLN A 47 -45.61 -18.60 -65.68
N THR A 48 -44.99 -17.75 -64.86
CA THR A 48 -44.21 -18.19 -63.69
C THR A 48 -45.10 -18.86 -62.64
N ILE A 49 -46.31 -18.34 -62.38
CA ILE A 49 -47.28 -18.98 -61.47
C ILE A 49 -47.76 -20.31 -62.04
N ARG A 50 -48.07 -20.40 -63.34
CA ARG A 50 -48.48 -21.67 -63.97
C ARG A 50 -47.37 -22.71 -63.89
N PHE A 51 -46.11 -22.30 -64.11
CA PHE A 51 -44.97 -23.20 -64.00
C PHE A 51 -44.77 -23.71 -62.57
N ARG A 52 -44.75 -22.83 -61.56
CA ARG A 52 -44.67 -23.23 -60.15
C ARG A 52 -45.80 -24.18 -59.76
N LYS A 53 -47.04 -23.85 -60.11
CA LYS A 53 -48.21 -24.72 -59.86
C LYS A 53 -48.10 -26.07 -60.56
N LYS A 54 -47.44 -26.15 -61.72
CA LYS A 54 -47.20 -27.41 -62.42
C LYS A 54 -46.18 -28.27 -61.66
N VAL A 55 -45.08 -27.67 -61.20
CA VAL A 55 -44.04 -28.36 -60.43
C VAL A 55 -44.55 -28.76 -59.03
N GLU A 56 -45.27 -27.88 -58.35
CA GLU A 56 -45.84 -28.13 -57.02
C GLU A 56 -46.88 -29.25 -56.99
N LYS A 57 -47.51 -29.54 -58.14
CA LYS A 57 -48.46 -30.65 -58.29
C LYS A 57 -47.80 -31.97 -58.65
N ASP A 58 -46.52 -31.98 -58.97
CA ASP A 58 -45.80 -33.21 -59.28
C ASP A 58 -45.66 -34.06 -58.01
N GLU A 59 -46.09 -35.31 -58.07
CA GLU A 59 -46.02 -36.23 -56.93
C GLU A 59 -44.57 -36.43 -56.48
N SER A 60 -43.61 -36.41 -57.40
CA SER A 60 -42.19 -36.54 -57.07
C SER A 60 -41.68 -35.34 -56.25
N TYR A 61 -42.17 -34.13 -56.55
CA TYR A 61 -41.86 -32.92 -55.79
C TYR A 61 -42.45 -33.00 -54.38
N ILE A 62 -43.73 -33.36 -54.26
CA ILE A 62 -44.41 -33.46 -52.96
C ILE A 62 -43.71 -34.50 -52.07
N ASN A 63 -43.42 -35.68 -52.61
CA ASN A 63 -42.75 -36.75 -51.87
C ASN A 63 -41.34 -36.32 -51.42
N SER A 64 -40.58 -35.64 -52.28
CA SER A 64 -39.25 -35.14 -51.93
C SER A 64 -39.28 -34.07 -50.85
N ILE A 65 -40.25 -33.14 -50.92
CA ILE A 65 -40.43 -32.08 -49.90
C ILE A 65 -40.83 -32.69 -48.56
N LEU A 66 -41.76 -33.65 -48.54
CA LEU A 66 -42.16 -34.32 -47.30
C LEU A 66 -40.99 -35.10 -46.68
N GLN A 67 -40.21 -35.81 -47.50
CA GLN A 67 -39.04 -36.54 -47.05
C GLN A 67 -37.97 -35.59 -46.47
N LEU A 68 -37.58 -34.56 -47.22
CA LEU A 68 -36.60 -33.56 -46.77
C LEU A 68 -37.12 -32.76 -45.57
N GLY A 69 -38.42 -32.50 -45.50
CA GLY A 69 -39.08 -31.84 -44.37
C GLY A 69 -38.89 -32.62 -43.07
N SER A 70 -39.04 -33.94 -43.09
CA SER A 70 -38.80 -34.78 -41.91
C SER A 70 -37.34 -34.76 -41.43
N VAL A 71 -36.39 -34.73 -42.37
CA VAL A 71 -34.95 -34.62 -42.07
C VAL A 71 -34.64 -33.24 -41.50
N MET A 72 -35.18 -32.17 -42.09
CA MET A 72 -35.01 -30.80 -41.61
C MET A 72 -35.59 -30.63 -40.20
N GLU A 73 -36.79 -31.16 -39.96
CA GLU A 73 -37.44 -31.12 -38.65
C GLU A 73 -36.60 -31.82 -37.58
N HIS A 74 -36.00 -32.96 -37.92
CA HIS A 74 -35.07 -33.65 -37.01
C HIS A 74 -33.86 -32.77 -36.66
N CYS A 75 -33.20 -32.15 -37.65
CA CYS A 75 -32.06 -31.26 -37.41
C CYS A 75 -32.43 -30.04 -36.56
N ILE A 76 -33.61 -29.44 -36.78
CA ILE A 76 -34.08 -28.30 -35.98
C ILE A 76 -34.33 -28.73 -34.52
N ARG A 77 -35.01 -29.85 -34.30
CA ARG A 77 -35.25 -30.38 -32.95
C ARG A 77 -33.95 -30.74 -32.24
N GLN A 78 -32.95 -31.25 -32.97
CA GLN A 78 -31.63 -31.55 -32.42
C GLN A 78 -30.87 -30.30 -31.98
N ASN A 79 -30.86 -29.24 -32.81
CA ASN A 79 -30.22 -27.97 -32.46
C ASN A 79 -30.89 -27.28 -31.27
N ASN A 80 -32.21 -27.43 -31.13
CA ASN A 80 -32.96 -26.89 -29.99
C ASN A 80 -32.87 -27.76 -28.72
N ALA A 81 -32.40 -29.02 -28.82
CA ALA A 81 -32.32 -29.90 -27.68
C ALA A 81 -31.21 -29.47 -26.70
N VAL A 82 -30.06 -29.06 -27.24
CA VAL A 82 -28.93 -28.51 -26.49
C VAL A 82 -28.20 -27.53 -27.39
N ASP A 83 -27.98 -26.31 -26.90
CA ASP A 83 -27.15 -25.33 -27.60
C ASP A 83 -25.66 -25.69 -27.40
N ILE A 84 -25.08 -26.38 -28.39
CA ILE A 84 -23.67 -26.78 -28.38
C ILE A 84 -22.70 -25.61 -28.55
N TYR A 85 -23.20 -24.41 -28.89
CA TYR A 85 -22.39 -23.20 -29.03
C TYR A 85 -22.45 -22.33 -27.79
N GLN A 86 -23.25 -22.69 -26.78
CA GLN A 86 -23.27 -21.99 -25.50
C GLN A 86 -21.97 -22.25 -24.74
N VAL A 87 -21.17 -21.20 -24.58
CA VAL A 87 -19.99 -21.21 -23.71
C VAL A 87 -20.45 -20.86 -22.30
N TYR A 88 -20.40 -21.83 -21.39
CA TYR A 88 -20.68 -21.57 -19.97
C TYR A 88 -19.52 -20.78 -19.35
N PHE A 89 -19.83 -19.83 -18.47
CA PHE A 89 -18.87 -19.06 -17.66
C PHE A 89 -18.03 -18.01 -18.40
N GLU A 90 -18.51 -17.47 -19.54
CA GLU A 90 -17.81 -16.40 -20.27
C GLU A 90 -17.61 -15.10 -19.44
N GLU A 91 -18.41 -14.89 -18.39
CA GLU A 91 -18.34 -13.72 -17.50
C GLU A 91 -17.75 -14.02 -16.10
N GLU A 92 -17.38 -15.27 -15.79
CA GLU A 92 -16.70 -15.59 -14.52
C GLU A 92 -15.19 -15.34 -14.62
N GLU A 93 -14.79 -14.09 -14.91
CA GLU A 93 -13.39 -13.66 -14.74
C GLU A 93 -13.03 -13.37 -13.27
N GLU A 94 -14.01 -13.36 -12.36
CA GLU A 94 -13.76 -13.21 -10.93
C GLU A 94 -14.08 -14.51 -10.19
N VAL A 95 -13.19 -15.49 -10.32
CA VAL A 95 -13.03 -16.43 -9.20
C VAL A 95 -12.65 -15.54 -8.02
N GLU A 96 -13.57 -15.32 -7.08
CA GLU A 96 -13.20 -14.90 -5.73
C GLU A 96 -12.23 -15.98 -5.23
N GLU A 97 -10.93 -15.77 -5.47
CA GLU A 97 -9.89 -16.60 -4.89
C GLU A 97 -10.22 -16.69 -3.41
N ALA A 98 -10.54 -17.90 -2.94
CA ALA A 98 -10.81 -18.12 -1.54
C ALA A 98 -9.64 -17.47 -0.78
N PRO A 99 -9.92 -16.51 0.13
CA PRO A 99 -8.86 -15.69 0.70
C PRO A 99 -7.85 -16.61 1.37
N ASP A 100 -6.66 -16.69 0.79
CA ASP A 100 -5.57 -17.48 1.35
C ASP A 100 -5.37 -17.07 2.81
N ALA A 101 -5.19 -18.06 3.67
CA ALA A 101 -4.95 -17.80 5.08
C ALA A 101 -3.77 -16.82 5.21
N PRO A 102 -3.90 -15.75 6.01
CA PRO A 102 -2.84 -14.79 6.24
C PRO A 102 -1.55 -15.51 6.63
N SER A 103 -0.48 -15.29 5.86
CA SER A 103 0.80 -15.95 6.08
C SER A 103 1.95 -15.01 5.73
N ALA A 104 3.11 -15.30 6.29
CA ALA A 104 4.34 -14.67 5.85
C ALA A 104 5.48 -15.67 5.85
N LYS A 105 6.45 -15.43 4.98
CA LYS A 105 7.62 -16.29 4.80
C LYS A 105 8.88 -15.49 5.05
N THR A 106 9.82 -16.05 5.83
CA THR A 106 11.17 -15.47 5.93
C THR A 106 11.92 -15.71 4.63
N ILE A 107 12.39 -14.64 4.00
CA ILE A 107 13.13 -14.66 2.74
C ILE A 107 14.62 -14.65 3.00
N ASN A 108 15.08 -13.68 3.80
CA ASN A 108 16.49 -13.47 4.09
C ASN A 108 16.70 -12.99 5.52
N VAL A 109 17.93 -13.16 6.02
CA VAL A 109 18.36 -12.60 7.31
C VAL A 109 19.74 -11.97 7.10
N PHE A 110 19.80 -10.65 7.15
CA PHE A 110 21.05 -9.90 7.10
C PHE A 110 21.67 -9.90 8.50
N ARG A 111 22.90 -10.37 8.63
CA ARG A 111 23.57 -10.50 9.93
C ARG A 111 24.72 -9.53 10.01
N ASP A 112 24.84 -8.83 11.14
CA ASP A 112 26.00 -7.99 11.42
C ASP A 112 27.29 -8.80 11.22
N PRO A 113 28.17 -8.40 10.28
CA PRO A 113 29.41 -9.11 9.99
C PRO A 113 30.43 -9.02 11.14
N ASN A 114 30.21 -8.13 12.12
CA ASN A 114 31.07 -8.03 13.28
C ASN A 114 30.87 -9.21 14.26
N GLU A 115 31.93 -9.57 14.98
CA GLU A 115 31.88 -10.60 16.03
C GLU A 115 30.98 -10.18 17.20
N VAL A 116 31.17 -8.94 17.67
CA VAL A 116 30.31 -8.34 18.70
C VAL A 116 28.99 -7.95 18.06
N LYS A 117 27.91 -8.58 18.51
CA LYS A 117 26.56 -8.32 18.01
C LYS A 117 26.02 -7.01 18.59
N ARG A 118 25.42 -6.21 17.71
CA ARG A 118 24.85 -4.89 17.98
C ARG A 118 23.38 -4.88 17.55
N THR A 119 22.54 -4.15 18.26
CA THR A 119 21.12 -4.04 17.93
C THR A 119 20.94 -3.34 16.59
N VAL A 120 20.03 -3.85 15.76
CA VAL A 120 19.53 -3.11 14.60
C VAL A 120 18.50 -2.10 15.09
N THR A 121 18.89 -0.83 15.18
CA THR A 121 18.06 0.23 15.79
C THR A 121 17.28 1.05 14.77
N GLY A 122 17.69 1.03 13.51
CA GLY A 122 17.05 1.78 12.45
C GLY A 122 17.12 1.04 11.12
N LEU A 123 16.04 1.10 10.37
CA LEU A 123 15.91 0.54 9.02
C LEU A 123 15.35 1.62 8.11
N SER A 124 15.82 1.66 6.86
CA SER A 124 15.24 2.50 5.80
C SER A 124 15.40 1.82 4.45
N TRP A 125 14.30 1.77 3.71
CA TRP A 125 14.23 1.17 2.38
C TRP A 125 14.78 2.13 1.33
N HIS A 126 15.49 1.59 0.35
CA HIS A 126 15.89 2.37 -0.82
C HIS A 126 14.64 2.78 -1.63
N PRO A 127 14.48 4.08 -1.96
CA PRO A 127 13.22 4.60 -2.50
C PRO A 127 12.93 4.17 -3.94
N ASP A 128 13.95 3.70 -4.68
CA ASP A 128 13.78 3.17 -6.03
C ASP A 128 13.76 1.63 -6.02
N GLY A 129 12.56 1.07 -6.15
CA GLY A 129 12.30 -0.38 -6.23
C GLY A 129 12.58 -1.19 -4.96
N GLY A 130 13.03 -0.56 -3.87
CA GLY A 130 13.28 -1.20 -2.59
C GLY A 130 14.20 -2.42 -2.65
N ARG A 131 15.18 -2.45 -3.57
CA ARG A 131 16.13 -3.57 -3.70
C ARG A 131 17.18 -3.60 -2.59
N LYS A 132 17.38 -2.46 -1.93
CA LYS A 132 18.39 -2.28 -0.88
C LYS A 132 17.74 -1.84 0.41
N LEU A 133 18.34 -2.27 1.52
CA LEU A 133 17.92 -1.95 2.87
C LEU A 133 19.11 -1.37 3.63
N ALA A 134 19.02 -0.11 4.05
CA ALA A 134 19.98 0.45 4.99
C ALA A 134 19.60 0.04 6.41
N ALA A 135 20.59 -0.38 7.19
CA ALA A 135 20.43 -0.80 8.57
C ALA A 135 21.46 -0.10 9.46
N ALA A 136 20.96 0.59 10.49
CA ALA A 136 21.75 1.21 11.54
C ALA A 136 22.00 0.21 12.67
N TYR A 137 23.25 0.09 13.09
CA TYR A 137 23.68 -0.83 14.13
C TYR A 137 24.26 -0.05 15.30
N SER A 138 23.73 -0.25 16.50
CA SER A 138 24.24 0.37 17.72
C SER A 138 24.02 -0.50 18.96
N CYS A 139 24.79 -0.23 20.01
CA CYS A 139 24.56 -0.80 21.33
C CYS A 139 23.94 0.29 22.20
N LEU A 140 22.66 0.13 22.53
CA LEU A 140 21.94 1.08 23.39
C LEU A 140 22.27 0.87 24.88
N GLU A 141 22.89 -0.26 25.23
CA GLU A 141 23.31 -0.57 26.60
C GLU A 141 24.72 -0.04 26.85
N PHE A 142 24.83 1.22 27.28
CA PHE A 142 26.12 1.93 27.37
C PHE A 142 27.22 1.16 28.11
N GLN A 143 26.85 0.42 29.18
CA GLN A 143 27.80 -0.35 30.01
C GLN A 143 28.39 -1.57 29.30
N LYS A 144 27.74 -2.07 28.23
CA LYS A 144 28.20 -3.23 27.46
C LYS A 144 29.12 -2.84 26.30
N THR A 145 29.36 -1.55 26.08
CA THR A 145 30.21 -1.08 24.97
C THR A 145 31.66 -1.54 25.18
N SER A 146 32.15 -2.39 24.28
CA SER A 146 33.54 -2.82 24.24
C SER A 146 34.36 -1.91 23.32
N LYS A 147 35.69 -1.83 23.54
CA LYS A 147 36.60 -1.05 22.69
C LYS A 147 36.70 -1.59 21.26
N ASP A 148 36.40 -2.87 21.08
CA ASP A 148 36.43 -3.56 19.78
C ASP A 148 35.09 -3.47 19.03
N MET A 149 34.08 -2.80 19.61
CA MET A 149 32.79 -2.63 18.97
C MET A 149 32.90 -1.66 17.79
N SER A 150 32.56 -2.16 16.59
CA SER A 150 32.52 -1.33 15.40
C SER A 150 31.43 -0.24 15.51
N LEU A 151 31.67 0.89 14.86
CA LEU A 151 30.69 1.98 14.68
C LEU A 151 29.94 1.87 13.34
N ASP A 152 30.39 0.96 12.48
CA ASP A 152 29.96 0.88 11.09
C ASP A 152 28.51 0.39 10.97
N SER A 153 27.77 0.97 10.04
CA SER A 153 26.44 0.53 9.63
C SER A 153 26.46 0.10 8.17
N TYR A 154 25.39 -0.51 7.66
CA TYR A 154 25.46 -1.20 6.38
C TYR A 154 24.26 -0.95 5.49
N ILE A 155 24.51 -0.96 4.18
CA ILE A 155 23.49 -1.09 3.14
C ILE A 155 23.56 -2.51 2.60
N TRP A 156 22.44 -3.20 2.67
CA TRP A 156 22.28 -4.58 2.23
C TRP A 156 21.53 -4.62 0.90
N ASP A 157 21.94 -5.55 0.04
CA ASP A 157 21.19 -5.93 -1.14
C ASP A 157 20.37 -7.19 -0.82
N ILE A 158 19.09 -7.19 -1.18
CA ILE A 158 18.19 -8.32 -0.95
C ILE A 158 18.64 -9.56 -1.71
N GLU A 159 19.22 -9.40 -2.89
CA GLU A 159 19.69 -10.53 -3.71
C GLU A 159 20.96 -11.16 -3.10
N ASN A 160 21.75 -10.39 -2.35
CA ASN A 160 23.05 -10.78 -1.83
C ASN A 160 23.14 -10.62 -0.29
N PRO A 161 22.47 -11.49 0.49
CA PRO A 161 22.34 -11.30 1.94
C PRO A 161 23.62 -11.59 2.76
N ASN A 162 24.61 -12.25 2.17
CA ASN A 162 25.79 -12.74 2.91
C ASN A 162 26.83 -11.64 3.18
N ARG A 163 26.81 -10.54 2.43
CA ARG A 163 27.76 -9.44 2.59
C ARG A 163 27.06 -8.11 2.34
N PRO A 164 27.39 -7.07 3.13
CA PRO A 164 26.86 -5.74 2.86
C PRO A 164 27.38 -5.24 1.51
N GLU A 165 26.52 -4.58 0.75
CA GLU A 165 26.89 -3.94 -0.50
C GLU A 165 27.81 -2.73 -0.22
N MET A 166 27.45 -1.96 0.80
CA MET A 166 28.21 -0.79 1.22
C MET A 166 28.26 -0.70 2.74
N THR A 167 29.44 -0.33 3.25
CA THR A 167 29.65 0.04 4.65
C THR A 167 29.54 1.55 4.80
N LEU A 168 28.79 2.01 5.79
CA LEU A 168 28.69 3.39 6.23
C LEU A 168 29.58 3.56 7.46
N LYS A 169 30.52 4.50 7.41
CA LYS A 169 31.52 4.73 8.47
C LYS A 169 31.27 6.05 9.19
N PRO A 170 30.37 6.10 10.19
CA PRO A 170 30.09 7.32 10.93
C PRO A 170 31.19 7.62 11.97
N ALA A 171 31.20 8.85 12.49
CA ALA A 171 32.08 9.24 13.60
C ALA A 171 31.65 8.64 14.96
N SER A 172 30.39 8.23 15.07
CA SER A 172 29.78 7.57 16.23
C SER A 172 28.66 6.65 15.73
N SER A 173 28.32 5.59 16.48
CA SER A 173 27.35 4.59 16.04
C SER A 173 26.01 5.21 15.63
N LEU A 174 25.47 4.79 14.49
CA LEU A 174 24.16 5.24 14.03
C LEU A 174 23.05 4.60 14.84
N ILE A 175 22.09 5.41 15.27
CA ILE A 175 20.88 4.96 15.94
C ILE A 175 19.74 4.89 14.94
N CYS A 176 19.58 5.94 14.16
CA CYS A 176 18.59 6.04 13.11
C CYS A 176 19.24 6.45 11.79
N LEU A 177 18.61 6.07 10.69
CA LEU A 177 18.98 6.50 9.35
C LEU A 177 17.74 6.58 8.48
N ASP A 178 17.82 7.38 7.42
CA ASP A 178 16.73 7.50 6.46
C ASP A 178 17.25 7.85 5.06
N TYR A 179 16.77 7.12 4.04
CA TYR A 179 17.02 7.44 2.64
C TYR A 179 16.23 8.67 2.21
N ASN A 180 16.81 9.48 1.34
CA ASN A 180 16.10 10.61 0.78
C ASN A 180 15.03 10.13 -0.22
N PRO A 181 13.74 10.44 -0.01
CA PRO A 181 12.67 9.98 -0.91
C PRO A 181 12.76 10.58 -2.33
N LYS A 182 13.56 11.64 -2.54
CA LYS A 182 13.76 12.28 -3.85
C LYS A 182 15.05 11.90 -4.55
N ASP A 183 16.12 11.62 -3.80
CA ASP A 183 17.43 11.25 -4.35
C ASP A 183 17.89 9.91 -3.74
N PRO A 184 17.71 8.78 -4.46
CA PRO A 184 18.04 7.45 -3.96
C PRO A 184 19.50 7.26 -3.57
N HIS A 185 20.40 8.12 -4.06
CA HIS A 185 21.82 8.01 -3.75
C HIS A 185 22.19 8.58 -2.38
N THR A 186 21.26 9.28 -1.73
CA THR A 186 21.55 10.04 -0.52
C THR A 186 20.82 9.50 0.69
N LEU A 187 21.51 9.51 1.83
CA LEU A 187 20.92 9.15 3.12
C LEU A 187 21.45 10.07 4.21
N VAL A 188 20.67 10.18 5.28
CA VAL A 188 21.05 10.90 6.49
C VAL A 188 20.98 9.94 7.68
N GLY A 189 21.82 10.15 8.68
CA GLY A 189 21.88 9.31 9.87
C GLY A 189 22.09 10.13 11.14
N GLY A 190 21.40 9.75 12.20
CA GLY A 190 21.56 10.30 13.54
C GLY A 190 22.47 9.41 14.39
N CYS A 191 23.47 10.01 15.02
CA CYS A 191 24.49 9.30 15.79
C CYS A 191 24.18 9.29 17.30
N TYR A 192 24.82 8.38 18.01
CA TYR A 192 24.71 8.27 19.47
C TYR A 192 25.24 9.48 20.23
N ASN A 193 26.21 10.21 19.67
CA ASN A 193 26.77 11.42 20.30
C ASN A 193 26.00 12.71 19.96
N GLY A 194 24.79 12.60 19.40
CA GLY A 194 23.95 13.73 19.04
C GLY A 194 24.24 14.38 17.67
N GLN A 195 25.36 14.04 17.04
CA GLN A 195 25.67 14.52 15.69
C GLN A 195 24.80 13.86 14.63
N ILE A 196 24.68 14.53 13.50
CA ILE A 196 24.03 14.03 12.29
C ILE A 196 25.06 13.99 11.19
N ALA A 197 24.94 12.97 10.34
CA ALA A 197 25.82 12.78 9.22
C ALA A 197 25.02 12.51 7.94
N TYR A 198 25.58 12.93 6.83
CA TYR A 198 25.00 12.82 5.51
C TYR A 198 25.94 12.02 4.61
N TRP A 199 25.39 11.07 3.85
CA TRP A 199 26.13 10.25 2.90
C TRP A 199 25.56 10.37 1.49
N ASP A 200 26.47 10.35 0.53
CA ASP A 200 26.17 10.09 -0.88
C ASP A 200 26.85 8.77 -1.25
N THR A 201 26.05 7.75 -1.54
CA THR A 201 26.49 6.39 -1.88
C THR A 201 27.44 6.36 -3.09
N ARG A 202 27.41 7.38 -3.96
CA ARG A 202 28.33 7.49 -5.11
C ARG A 202 29.73 7.93 -4.70
N ARG A 203 29.88 8.57 -3.53
CA ARG A 203 31.15 9.07 -3.00
C ARG A 203 31.86 8.07 -2.09
N GLY A 204 31.20 6.97 -1.74
CA GLY A 204 31.75 5.87 -0.96
C GLY A 204 31.30 5.85 0.49
N SER A 205 32.06 5.17 1.34
CA SER A 205 31.67 4.80 2.71
C SER A 205 31.71 5.91 3.76
N GLN A 206 32.46 6.98 3.50
CA GLN A 206 32.65 8.08 4.45
C GLN A 206 31.48 9.08 4.33
N PRO A 207 31.06 9.71 5.44
CA PRO A 207 30.08 10.78 5.37
C PRO A 207 30.62 11.92 4.52
N VAL A 208 29.75 12.50 3.71
CA VAL A 208 30.05 13.68 2.90
C VAL A 208 30.19 14.90 3.81
N GLU A 209 29.31 15.02 4.81
CA GLU A 209 29.32 16.09 5.79
C GLU A 209 28.78 15.57 7.13
N VAL A 210 29.28 16.14 8.22
CA VAL A 210 28.89 15.81 9.59
C VAL A 210 28.64 17.13 10.32
N SER A 211 27.60 17.18 11.15
CA SER A 211 27.27 18.38 11.91
C SER A 211 28.30 18.70 12.99
N SER A 212 28.41 19.97 13.37
CA SER A 212 29.34 20.37 14.44
C SER A 212 28.83 19.88 15.81
N VAL A 213 29.74 19.36 16.66
CA VAL A 213 29.37 18.81 17.98
C VAL A 213 28.66 19.88 18.84
N GLU A 214 29.11 21.13 18.78
CA GLU A 214 28.59 22.22 19.62
C GLU A 214 27.15 22.64 19.25
N GLN A 215 26.76 22.48 17.98
CA GLN A 215 25.45 22.90 17.48
C GLN A 215 24.46 21.74 17.33
N SER A 216 24.93 20.51 17.53
CA SER A 216 24.17 19.26 17.44
C SER A 216 23.36 18.98 18.71
N HIS A 217 22.63 17.87 18.72
CA HIS A 217 21.99 17.38 19.94
C HIS A 217 23.05 17.04 21.00
N ARG A 218 22.65 17.11 22.27
CA ARG A 218 23.52 16.73 23.40
C ARG A 218 23.42 15.24 23.74
N ASP A 219 22.33 14.65 23.30
CA ASP A 219 21.92 13.29 23.58
C ASP A 219 21.81 12.49 22.27
N PRO A 220 21.66 11.15 22.36
CA PRO A 220 21.46 10.31 21.20
C PRO A 220 20.32 10.77 20.27
N VAL A 221 20.53 10.73 18.95
CA VAL A 221 19.50 11.07 17.96
C VAL A 221 18.64 9.85 17.66
N TYR A 222 17.43 9.78 18.22
CA TYR A 222 16.55 8.61 18.12
C TYR A 222 15.79 8.53 16.79
N LYS A 223 15.47 9.67 16.18
CA LYS A 223 14.77 9.71 14.90
C LYS A 223 15.29 10.85 14.03
N ILE A 224 15.48 10.53 12.76
CA ILE A 224 15.77 11.50 11.70
C ILE A 224 14.84 11.19 10.52
N ILE A 225 14.24 12.23 9.93
CA ILE A 225 13.35 12.07 8.78
C ILE A 225 13.57 13.19 7.77
N TRP A 226 13.35 12.88 6.49
CA TRP A 226 13.40 13.88 5.43
C TRP A 226 12.15 14.74 5.38
N LEU A 227 12.35 16.04 5.16
CA LEU A 227 11.29 16.96 4.80
C LEU A 227 11.15 17.01 3.29
N GLN A 228 9.92 16.86 2.81
CA GLN A 228 9.64 16.99 1.38
C GLN A 228 9.59 18.46 0.94
N SER A 229 10.75 19.12 0.97
CA SER A 229 10.94 20.47 0.45
C SER A 229 11.12 20.47 -1.07
N LYS A 230 11.03 21.63 -1.72
CA LYS A 230 11.25 21.72 -3.18
C LYS A 230 12.65 21.23 -3.57
N THR A 231 13.65 21.54 -2.76
CA THR A 231 15.06 21.15 -2.97
C THR A 231 15.36 19.72 -2.54
N GLY A 232 14.57 19.13 -1.62
CA GLY A 232 14.81 17.76 -1.14
C GLY A 232 16.05 17.64 -0.26
N THR A 233 16.40 18.72 0.44
CA THR A 233 17.65 18.86 1.22
C THR A 233 17.42 19.01 2.72
N ASP A 234 16.16 19.11 3.14
CA ASP A 234 15.84 19.51 4.50
C ASP A 234 15.49 18.27 5.34
N THR A 235 15.91 18.24 6.60
CA THR A 235 15.63 17.11 7.51
C THR A 235 15.25 17.57 8.91
N PHE A 236 14.57 16.68 9.64
CA PHE A 236 14.28 16.81 11.06
C PHE A 236 15.09 15.80 11.86
N SER A 237 15.53 16.19 13.05
CA SER A 237 16.07 15.27 14.06
C SER A 237 15.40 15.46 15.42
N ALA A 238 15.26 14.37 16.16
CA ALA A 238 14.75 14.34 17.53
C ALA A 238 15.71 13.59 18.45
N SER A 239 15.81 14.08 19.69
CA SER A 239 16.68 13.52 20.72
C SER A 239 16.05 13.68 22.11
N THR A 240 16.56 12.91 23.06
CA THR A 240 16.16 12.95 24.47
C THR A 240 16.61 14.21 25.19
N ASP A 241 17.44 15.05 24.55
CA ASP A 241 17.74 16.41 25.00
C ASP A 241 16.53 17.38 24.95
N GLY A 242 15.37 16.88 24.51
CA GLY A 242 14.11 17.60 24.48
C GLY A 242 14.00 18.63 23.35
N GLN A 243 14.88 18.53 22.36
CA GLN A 243 14.87 19.41 21.20
C GLN A 243 14.50 18.66 19.91
N VAL A 244 13.86 19.39 19.00
CA VAL A 244 13.76 19.04 17.59
C VAL A 244 14.58 20.05 16.80
N LEU A 245 15.48 19.58 15.94
CA LEU A 245 16.36 20.42 15.14
C LEU A 245 16.07 20.24 13.64
N TRP A 246 16.14 21.34 12.90
CA TRP A 246 15.97 21.38 11.45
C TRP A 246 17.32 21.53 10.81
N TRP A 247 17.58 20.76 9.76
CA TRP A 247 18.85 20.78 9.07
C TRP A 247 18.66 20.98 7.58
N ASP A 248 19.66 21.61 6.95
CA ASP A 248 19.84 21.59 5.50
C ASP A 248 21.11 20.80 5.24
N VAL A 249 21.01 19.67 4.52
CA VAL A 249 22.15 18.77 4.29
C VAL A 249 23.27 19.40 3.45
N ARG A 250 23.02 20.56 2.83
CA ARG A 250 24.05 21.33 2.11
C ARG A 250 24.91 22.19 3.04
N ARG A 251 24.47 22.35 4.29
CA ARG A 251 25.15 23.14 5.34
C ARG A 251 24.78 22.56 6.70
N LEU A 252 25.49 21.51 7.11
CA LEU A 252 25.27 20.82 8.39
C LEU A 252 26.02 21.45 9.56
N SER A 253 26.76 22.54 9.34
CA SER A 253 27.51 23.22 10.41
C SER A 253 26.63 23.65 11.60
N GLU A 254 25.41 24.09 11.32
CA GLU A 254 24.41 24.51 12.32
C GLU A 254 23.00 24.16 11.85
N PRO A 255 22.05 23.92 12.76
CA PRO A 255 20.65 23.71 12.39
C PRO A 255 20.01 25.03 11.96
N THR A 256 19.13 24.95 10.97
CA THR A 256 18.37 26.09 10.44
C THR A 256 17.36 26.61 11.47
N GLU A 257 16.81 25.73 12.29
CA GLU A 257 15.82 26.06 13.30
C GLU A 257 15.87 25.07 14.48
N ARG A 258 15.46 25.54 15.67
CA ARG A 258 15.40 24.75 16.90
C ARG A 258 14.04 24.90 17.56
N LEU A 259 13.48 23.80 18.04
CA LEU A 259 12.29 23.77 18.87
C LEU A 259 12.56 23.01 20.15
N VAL A 260 12.38 23.67 21.30
CA VAL A 260 12.41 23.05 22.63
C VAL A 260 11.00 22.55 22.97
N LEU A 261 10.86 21.28 23.33
CA LEU A 261 9.57 20.65 23.64
C LEU A 261 9.14 20.91 25.09
N ASP A 262 8.99 22.19 25.41
CA ASP A 262 8.48 22.65 26.70
C ASP A 262 6.97 22.91 26.59
N LEU A 263 6.17 22.11 27.30
CA LEU A 263 4.70 22.22 27.28
C LEU A 263 4.18 23.54 27.87
N SER A 264 4.97 24.23 28.70
CA SER A 264 4.64 25.57 29.19
C SER A 264 4.81 26.66 28.11
N ARG A 265 5.43 26.29 26.96
CA ARG A 265 5.66 27.15 25.79
C ARG A 265 6.60 28.33 26.06
N GLU A 266 7.35 28.28 27.16
CA GLU A 266 8.36 29.28 27.52
C GLU A 266 9.72 28.99 26.86
N GLY A 267 9.92 27.76 26.39
CA GLY A 267 11.14 27.33 25.72
C GLY A 267 12.27 26.99 26.70
N ASN A 268 11.91 26.59 27.92
CA ASN A 268 12.88 26.22 28.95
C ASN A 268 13.37 24.79 28.75
N LEU A 269 14.68 24.64 28.56
CA LEU A 269 15.32 23.34 28.33
C LEU A 269 15.20 22.40 29.54
N ASP A 270 15.21 22.93 30.77
CA ASP A 270 15.13 22.12 32.00
C ASP A 270 13.76 21.44 32.17
N ARG A 271 12.74 21.92 31.44
CA ARG A 271 11.38 21.38 31.42
C ARG A 271 11.05 20.67 30.11
N ALA A 272 12.01 20.56 29.20
CA ALA A 272 11.79 19.97 27.90
C ALA A 272 11.52 18.47 28.01
N LEU A 273 10.53 17.99 27.26
CA LEU A 273 10.23 16.57 27.17
C LEU A 273 11.13 15.92 26.11
N GLY A 274 11.82 14.84 26.47
CA GLY A 274 12.69 14.08 25.57
C GLY A 274 11.92 13.55 24.36
N ALA A 275 12.47 13.70 23.15
CA ALA A 275 11.84 13.29 21.90
C ALA A 275 12.45 12.00 21.36
N ILE A 276 11.59 11.03 21.04
CA ILE A 276 12.04 9.70 20.57
C ILE A 276 11.47 9.30 19.21
N SER A 277 10.27 9.75 18.87
CA SER A 277 9.66 9.48 17.58
C SER A 277 9.23 10.79 16.90
N LEU A 278 9.33 10.80 15.57
CA LEU A 278 8.97 11.93 14.72
C LEU A 278 8.16 11.45 13.55
N GLU A 279 7.13 12.22 13.21
CA GLU A 279 6.28 11.95 12.06
C GLU A 279 5.99 13.22 11.28
N PHE A 280 6.21 13.15 9.96
CA PHE A 280 5.91 14.22 9.02
C PHE A 280 5.28 13.63 7.76
N GLU A 281 4.10 14.13 7.41
CA GLU A 281 3.35 13.67 6.26
C GLU A 281 3.32 14.78 5.20
N SER A 282 3.77 14.45 3.99
CA SER A 282 3.99 15.42 2.90
C SER A 282 2.72 16.13 2.45
N THR A 283 1.57 15.45 2.54
CA THR A 283 0.25 16.00 2.22
C THR A 283 -0.22 17.06 3.23
N MET A 284 0.37 17.09 4.43
CA MET A 284 0.11 18.08 5.49
C MET A 284 1.39 18.84 5.89
N PRO A 285 1.98 19.64 4.97
CA PRO A 285 3.34 20.18 5.12
C PRO A 285 3.50 21.25 6.21
N THR A 286 2.40 21.66 6.84
CA THR A 286 2.36 22.61 7.95
C THR A 286 2.42 21.94 9.31
N LYS A 287 2.17 20.64 9.41
CA LYS A 287 2.09 19.92 10.68
C LYS A 287 3.07 18.76 10.75
N PHE A 288 3.74 18.62 11.88
CA PHE A 288 4.51 17.44 12.23
C PHE A 288 4.16 17.04 13.66
N MET A 289 4.49 15.82 14.04
CA MET A 289 4.18 15.30 15.37
C MET A 289 5.45 14.70 15.98
N VAL A 290 5.52 14.76 17.31
CA VAL A 290 6.66 14.29 18.09
C VAL A 290 6.14 13.41 19.22
N GLY A 291 6.63 12.17 19.32
CA GLY A 291 6.37 11.31 20.45
C GLY A 291 7.48 11.45 21.49
N THR A 292 7.09 11.61 22.75
CA THR A 292 8.01 11.88 23.86
C THR A 292 8.26 10.64 24.72
N GLU A 293 9.32 10.68 25.52
CA GLU A 293 9.65 9.63 26.51
C GLU A 293 8.61 9.52 27.63
N GLN A 294 7.90 10.60 27.91
CA GLN A 294 6.88 10.68 28.96
C GLN A 294 5.50 10.17 28.49
N GLY A 295 5.38 9.64 27.27
CA GLY A 295 4.13 9.08 26.75
C GLY A 295 3.17 10.10 26.16
N VAL A 296 3.62 11.34 25.96
CA VAL A 296 2.84 12.41 25.34
C VAL A 296 3.22 12.54 23.87
N VAL A 297 2.22 12.66 22.98
CA VAL A 297 2.44 13.08 21.60
C VAL A 297 2.17 14.57 21.47
N VAL A 298 3.14 15.33 20.97
CA VAL A 298 3.06 16.76 20.74
C VAL A 298 2.80 17.02 19.26
N SER A 299 1.70 17.70 18.94
CA SER A 299 1.39 18.17 17.58
C SER A 299 1.93 19.58 17.38
N CYS A 300 2.71 19.75 16.32
CA CYS A 300 3.46 20.96 16.06
C CYS A 300 3.14 21.60 14.70
N ASN A 301 3.13 22.93 14.65
CA ASN A 301 2.99 23.72 13.44
C ASN A 301 4.37 24.18 12.95
N ARG A 302 4.82 23.61 11.83
CA ARG A 302 6.12 23.92 11.20
C ARG A 302 6.24 25.39 10.79
N LYS A 303 5.16 26.02 10.31
CA LYS A 303 5.18 27.39 9.76
C LYS A 303 5.02 28.49 10.80
N ALA A 304 4.74 28.14 12.05
CA ALA A 304 4.64 29.12 13.12
C ALA A 304 6.00 29.81 13.36
N LYS A 305 5.96 31.11 13.67
CA LYS A 305 7.16 31.94 13.80
C LYS A 305 7.78 31.87 15.19
N THR A 306 6.95 31.73 16.23
CA THR A 306 7.41 31.66 17.61
C THR A 306 7.42 30.20 18.08
N PRO A 307 8.40 29.79 18.92
CA PRO A 307 8.40 28.44 19.50
C PRO A 307 7.10 28.08 20.23
N ALA A 308 6.49 29.05 20.91
CA ALA A 308 5.23 28.88 21.61
C ALA A 308 4.05 28.55 20.68
N GLU A 309 3.98 29.18 19.51
CA GLU A 309 2.95 28.90 18.50
C GLU A 309 3.23 27.61 17.71
N LYS A 310 4.48 27.14 17.71
CA LYS A 310 4.84 25.86 17.10
C LYS A 310 4.21 24.71 17.86
N ILE A 311 4.09 24.77 19.19
CA ILE A 311 3.41 23.72 19.97
C ILE A 311 1.89 23.98 19.95
N VAL A 312 1.14 23.13 19.25
CA VAL A 312 -0.30 23.33 19.03
C VAL A 312 -1.12 22.65 20.12
N CYS A 313 -0.98 21.33 20.25
CA CYS A 313 -1.71 20.53 21.23
C CYS A 313 -0.94 19.25 21.58
N THR A 314 -1.40 18.57 22.64
CA THR A 314 -0.85 17.32 23.16
C THR A 314 -1.90 16.22 23.15
N TYR A 315 -1.44 14.97 23.09
CA TYR A 315 -2.23 13.77 23.27
C TYR A 315 -1.55 12.91 24.34
N ASP A 316 -2.25 12.64 25.44
CA ASP A 316 -1.74 11.80 26.53
C ASP A 316 -1.88 10.33 26.15
N SER A 317 -0.88 9.85 25.40
CA SER A 317 -1.03 8.65 24.59
C SER A 317 -0.70 7.36 25.31
N HIS A 318 0.34 7.34 26.13
CA HIS A 318 0.91 6.13 26.73
C HIS A 318 1.40 6.39 28.15
N HIS A 319 1.59 5.32 28.93
CA HIS A 319 2.15 5.44 30.29
C HIS A 319 3.68 5.60 30.31
N GLY A 320 4.33 5.28 29.19
CA GLY A 320 5.76 5.36 29.01
C GLY A 320 6.11 5.83 27.60
N PRO A 321 7.36 5.62 27.15
CA PRO A 321 7.86 6.19 25.91
C PRO A 321 7.02 5.79 24.68
N VAL A 322 6.70 6.77 23.83
CA VAL A 322 6.08 6.58 22.51
C VAL A 322 7.11 6.16 21.46
N TYR A 323 7.45 4.87 21.42
CA TYR A 323 8.46 4.31 20.53
C TYR A 323 8.18 4.45 19.04
N ALA A 324 6.90 4.37 18.62
CA ALA A 324 6.52 4.61 17.23
C ALA A 324 5.34 5.58 17.13
N LEU A 325 5.42 6.43 16.11
CA LEU A 325 4.41 7.41 15.77
C LEU A 325 4.37 7.49 14.24
N GLN A 326 3.23 7.18 13.63
CA GLN A 326 3.07 7.26 12.18
C GLN A 326 1.64 7.63 11.80
N ARG A 327 1.47 8.56 10.86
CA ARG A 327 0.15 8.85 10.27
C ARG A 327 -0.25 7.71 9.34
N ASN A 328 -1.56 7.48 9.24
CA ASN A 328 -2.09 6.56 8.26
C ASN A 328 -1.89 7.16 6.85
N PRO A 329 -1.19 6.47 5.92
CA PRO A 329 -0.85 7.01 4.60
C PRO A 329 -2.07 7.42 3.76
N PHE A 330 -3.22 6.80 4.00
CA PHE A 330 -4.46 7.06 3.25
C PHE A 330 -5.38 8.03 3.96
N PHE A 331 -5.29 8.11 5.29
CA PHE A 331 -6.10 8.98 6.13
C PHE A 331 -5.22 9.78 7.10
N PRO A 332 -4.50 10.82 6.63
CA PRO A 332 -3.47 11.52 7.41
C PRO A 332 -3.94 12.18 8.71
N LYS A 333 -5.26 12.41 8.87
CA LYS A 333 -5.85 12.87 10.12
C LYS A 333 -5.84 11.81 11.23
N ASN A 334 -5.60 10.55 10.90
CA ASN A 334 -5.48 9.48 11.87
C ASN A 334 -4.02 9.06 11.98
N PHE A 335 -3.58 8.76 13.20
CA PHE A 335 -2.20 8.36 13.46
C PHE A 335 -2.15 7.20 14.45
N LEU A 336 -1.13 6.37 14.28
CA LEU A 336 -0.82 5.23 15.13
C LEU A 336 0.26 5.65 16.11
N THR A 337 0.07 5.30 17.37
CA THR A 337 1.09 5.38 18.41
C THR A 337 1.35 3.99 18.97
N VAL A 338 2.60 3.72 19.27
CA VAL A 338 3.00 2.53 20.01
C VAL A 338 3.92 2.93 21.14
N GLY A 339 3.60 2.43 22.31
CA GLY A 339 4.33 2.56 23.55
C GLY A 339 3.80 1.50 24.51
N ASP A 340 4.45 1.35 25.66
CA ASP A 340 4.02 0.41 26.70
C ASP A 340 3.67 -1.01 26.16
N TRP A 341 2.45 -1.48 26.38
CA TRP A 341 1.93 -2.78 25.94
C TRP A 341 0.79 -2.64 24.93
N THR A 342 0.56 -1.43 24.39
CA THR A 342 -0.58 -1.12 23.53
C THR A 342 -0.20 -0.38 22.26
N ALA A 343 -0.89 -0.70 21.17
CA ALA A 343 -0.91 0.13 19.97
C ALA A 343 -2.25 0.86 19.93
N ARG A 344 -2.22 2.19 19.75
CA ARG A 344 -3.40 3.06 19.79
C ARG A 344 -3.53 3.83 18.48
N ILE A 345 -4.74 3.90 17.95
CA ILE A 345 -5.09 4.68 16.78
C ILE A 345 -5.87 5.90 17.25
N TRP A 346 -5.37 7.06 16.86
CA TRP A 346 -5.90 8.36 17.22
C TRP A 346 -6.46 9.06 16.00
N SER A 347 -7.35 10.00 16.25
CA SER A 347 -7.86 10.94 15.27
C SER A 347 -7.45 12.34 15.72
N GLU A 348 -6.83 13.16 14.86
CA GLU A 348 -6.45 14.54 15.22
C GLU A 348 -7.64 15.38 15.69
N ASP A 349 -8.86 15.01 15.26
CA ASP A 349 -10.10 15.69 15.62
C ASP A 349 -10.57 15.37 17.07
N ILE A 350 -10.06 14.32 17.74
CA ILE A 350 -10.35 13.95 19.15
C ILE A 350 -9.04 13.97 19.94
N LYS A 351 -8.95 14.72 21.03
CA LYS A 351 -7.68 14.90 21.77
C LYS A 351 -7.63 14.08 23.05
N GLU A 352 -8.79 13.85 23.64
CA GLU A 352 -8.99 13.30 24.96
C GLU A 352 -8.81 11.77 24.98
N SER A 353 -9.15 11.09 23.88
CA SER A 353 -9.11 9.63 23.79
C SER A 353 -8.68 9.12 22.41
N SER A 354 -8.10 7.91 22.40
CA SER A 354 -7.85 7.15 21.18
C SER A 354 -9.14 6.56 20.63
N ILE A 355 -9.31 6.55 19.30
CA ILE A 355 -10.52 6.00 18.67
C ILE A 355 -10.56 4.47 18.68
N MET A 356 -9.39 3.83 18.65
CA MET A 356 -9.23 2.38 18.70
C MET A 356 -7.89 2.05 19.37
N TRP A 357 -7.79 0.90 20.02
CA TRP A 357 -6.53 0.40 20.57
C TRP A 357 -6.52 -1.12 20.65
N THR A 358 -5.33 -1.69 20.62
CA THR A 358 -5.14 -3.14 20.79
C THR A 358 -5.29 -3.52 22.26
N ARG A 359 -5.63 -4.79 22.52
CA ARG A 359 -5.53 -5.34 23.88
C ARG A 359 -4.10 -5.23 24.42
N TYR A 360 -3.99 -5.14 25.74
CA TYR A 360 -2.72 -5.23 26.45
C TYR A 360 -1.97 -6.50 26.07
N GLN A 361 -0.79 -6.32 25.51
CA GLN A 361 0.11 -7.40 25.12
C GLN A 361 0.91 -7.89 26.32
N MET A 362 1.37 -9.15 26.26
CA MET A 362 2.19 -9.74 27.32
C MET A 362 3.63 -9.22 27.33
N SER A 363 4.11 -8.70 26.19
CA SER A 363 5.45 -8.15 26.00
C SER A 363 5.34 -6.70 25.52
N TYR A 364 6.34 -5.88 25.84
CA TYR A 364 6.40 -4.49 25.43
C TYR A 364 6.51 -4.38 23.90
N LEU A 365 5.79 -3.40 23.34
CA LEU A 365 5.88 -3.06 21.93
C LEU A 365 7.00 -2.05 21.71
N THR A 366 7.79 -2.25 20.65
CA THR A 366 9.04 -1.52 20.43
C THR A 366 9.06 -0.70 19.15
N ASP A 367 8.32 -1.09 18.12
CA ASP A 367 8.14 -0.29 16.90
C ASP A 367 6.84 -0.71 16.20
N ALA A 368 6.34 0.15 15.32
CA ALA A 368 5.17 -0.12 14.50
C ALA A 368 5.15 0.72 13.23
N CYS A 369 4.46 0.21 12.21
CA CYS A 369 4.22 0.98 11.00
C CYS A 369 2.94 0.55 10.27
N TRP A 370 2.32 1.49 9.57
CA TRP A 370 1.23 1.23 8.64
C TRP A 370 1.71 0.53 7.38
N SER A 371 0.83 -0.26 6.76
CA SER A 371 1.02 -0.68 5.37
C SER A 371 0.88 0.55 4.44
N PRO A 372 1.82 0.75 3.51
CA PRO A 372 1.71 1.81 2.50
C PRO A 372 0.68 1.49 1.42
N VAL A 373 0.20 0.23 1.34
CA VAL A 373 -0.73 -0.24 0.29
C VAL A 373 -2.13 -0.50 0.82
N ARG A 374 -2.25 -1.04 2.05
CA ARG A 374 -3.53 -1.36 2.67
C ARG A 374 -3.82 -0.44 3.85
N PRO A 375 -4.90 0.35 3.81
CA PRO A 375 -5.14 1.38 4.82
C PRO A 375 -5.55 0.80 6.19
N SER A 376 -6.11 -0.42 6.24
CA SER A 376 -6.54 -1.09 7.47
C SER A 376 -5.45 -1.93 8.14
N VAL A 377 -4.30 -2.09 7.47
CA VAL A 377 -3.23 -2.98 7.93
C VAL A 377 -2.09 -2.21 8.57
N PHE A 378 -1.71 -2.63 9.78
CA PHE A 378 -0.51 -2.16 10.43
C PHE A 378 0.26 -3.31 11.08
N PHE A 379 1.53 -3.06 11.36
CA PHE A 379 2.46 -4.03 11.88
C PHE A 379 3.00 -3.54 13.23
N THR A 380 3.21 -4.46 14.16
CA THR A 380 3.84 -4.15 15.45
C THR A 380 4.89 -5.20 15.79
N VAL A 381 6.00 -4.78 16.38
CA VAL A 381 7.05 -5.68 16.87
C VAL A 381 7.20 -5.57 18.38
N LYS A 382 7.65 -6.66 19.01
CA LYS A 382 7.70 -6.83 20.47
C LYS A 382 9.11 -7.19 20.96
N MET A 383 9.34 -6.96 22.25
CA MET A 383 10.56 -7.37 22.94
C MET A 383 10.75 -8.90 23.06
N ASP A 384 9.72 -9.69 22.79
CA ASP A 384 9.81 -11.15 22.76
C ASP A 384 10.06 -11.70 21.36
N GLY A 385 10.46 -10.88 20.38
CA GLY A 385 10.82 -11.37 19.06
C GLY A 385 9.64 -11.66 18.11
N VAL A 386 8.43 -11.25 18.50
CA VAL A 386 7.21 -11.48 17.72
C VAL A 386 6.87 -10.26 16.85
N LEU A 387 6.53 -10.53 15.59
CA LEU A 387 5.89 -9.61 14.65
C LEU A 387 4.41 -9.94 14.60
N ASP A 388 3.56 -8.95 14.88
CA ASP A 388 2.12 -9.05 14.66
C ASP A 388 1.70 -8.22 13.45
N VAL A 389 0.83 -8.81 12.63
CA VAL A 389 0.12 -8.15 11.55
C VAL A 389 -1.34 -7.98 11.95
N TRP A 390 -1.80 -6.74 11.94
CA TRP A 390 -3.16 -6.37 12.30
C TRP A 390 -3.91 -5.93 11.05
N ASP A 391 -5.09 -6.49 10.82
CA ASP A 391 -6.07 -5.97 9.88
C ASP A 391 -7.33 -5.58 10.65
N ILE A 392 -7.51 -4.28 10.90
CA ILE A 392 -8.59 -3.77 11.76
C ILE A 392 -9.99 -3.97 11.19
N LEU A 393 -10.10 -4.22 9.88
CA LEU A 393 -11.37 -4.55 9.24
C LEU A 393 -11.74 -6.01 9.44
N PHE A 394 -10.75 -6.88 9.65
CA PHE A 394 -10.96 -8.31 9.88
C PHE A 394 -11.06 -8.64 11.37
N LYS A 395 -10.05 -8.25 12.17
CA LYS A 395 -9.96 -8.53 13.61
C LYS A 395 -9.47 -7.29 14.36
N GLN A 396 -10.27 -6.84 15.34
CA GLN A 396 -9.94 -5.66 16.15
C GLN A 396 -9.28 -6.01 17.49
N ASN A 397 -9.64 -7.17 18.09
CA ASN A 397 -9.22 -7.53 19.44
C ASN A 397 -7.92 -8.35 19.50
N GLU A 398 -7.53 -8.98 18.39
CA GLU A 398 -6.38 -9.86 18.30
C GLU A 398 -5.69 -9.65 16.93
N PRO A 399 -4.37 -9.89 16.85
CA PRO A 399 -3.66 -9.79 15.60
C PRO A 399 -4.20 -10.82 14.59
N THR A 400 -4.19 -10.44 13.32
CA THR A 400 -4.61 -11.33 12.23
C THR A 400 -3.58 -12.42 11.99
N LEU A 401 -2.30 -12.10 12.15
CA LEU A 401 -1.19 -13.02 12.05
C LEU A 401 -0.12 -12.63 13.09
N SER A 402 0.36 -13.62 13.86
CA SER A 402 1.47 -13.45 14.81
C SER A 402 2.59 -14.42 14.45
N LEU A 403 3.80 -13.90 14.32
CA LEU A 403 4.97 -14.66 13.86
C LEU A 403 6.14 -14.45 14.82
N LYS A 404 6.65 -15.55 15.37
CA LYS A 404 7.91 -15.57 16.11
C LYS A 404 9.06 -15.48 15.09
N VAL A 405 9.64 -14.29 14.95
CA VAL A 405 10.72 -14.02 13.97
C VAL A 405 12.06 -14.48 14.53
N CYS A 406 12.31 -14.23 15.81
CA CYS A 406 13.51 -14.63 16.52
C CYS A 406 13.23 -14.81 18.02
N ASP A 407 14.21 -15.30 18.78
CA ASP A 407 14.06 -15.48 20.22
C ASP A 407 14.32 -14.20 21.00
N GLU A 408 15.02 -13.25 20.39
CA GLU A 408 15.44 -11.98 20.98
C GLU A 408 14.49 -10.83 20.62
N ALA A 409 14.63 -9.71 21.34
CA ALA A 409 13.82 -8.51 21.13
C ALA A 409 14.00 -7.94 19.72
N LEU A 410 12.87 -7.57 19.10
CA LEU A 410 12.85 -6.74 17.90
C LEU A 410 12.78 -5.26 18.30
N TYR A 411 13.47 -4.40 17.56
CA TYR A 411 13.62 -2.97 17.88
C TYR A 411 13.26 -2.03 16.73
N SER A 412 13.25 -2.52 15.50
CA SER A 412 12.96 -1.68 14.33
C SER A 412 12.12 -2.43 13.31
N LEU A 413 11.17 -1.75 12.68
CA LEU A 413 10.23 -2.33 11.74
C LEU A 413 10.01 -1.41 10.55
N ARG A 414 10.20 -1.88 9.30
CA ARG A 414 9.86 -1.11 8.10
C ARG A 414 9.25 -1.98 7.01
N VAL A 415 8.17 -1.47 6.40
CA VAL A 415 7.51 -2.09 5.25
C VAL A 415 8.02 -1.44 3.97
N GLN A 416 8.26 -2.24 2.94
CA GLN A 416 8.62 -1.76 1.61
C GLN A 416 7.44 -1.00 0.99
N ASP A 417 7.69 -0.02 0.12
CA ASP A 417 6.64 0.82 -0.48
C ASP A 417 5.54 0.05 -1.23
N ASN A 418 5.86 -1.13 -1.76
CA ASN A 418 4.89 -2.03 -2.42
C ASN A 418 4.08 -2.90 -1.44
N GLY A 419 4.30 -2.78 -0.12
CA GLY A 419 3.58 -3.51 0.93
C GLY A 419 3.93 -5.00 1.07
N ARG A 420 4.76 -5.58 0.20
CA ARG A 420 5.00 -7.03 0.13
C ARG A 420 6.08 -7.51 1.08
N LEU A 421 7.13 -6.71 1.27
CA LEU A 421 8.26 -7.06 2.13
C LEU A 421 8.26 -6.25 3.42
N VAL A 422 8.58 -6.92 4.53
CA VAL A 422 8.69 -6.34 5.87
C VAL A 422 10.04 -6.70 6.46
N ALA A 423 10.80 -5.70 6.89
CA ALA A 423 12.07 -5.88 7.56
C ALA A 423 11.93 -5.63 9.06
N CYS A 424 12.42 -6.58 9.86
CA CYS A 424 12.46 -6.53 11.32
C CYS A 424 13.90 -6.59 11.82
N GLY A 425 14.31 -5.64 12.65
CA GLY A 425 15.65 -5.58 13.24
C GLY A 425 15.66 -6.13 14.67
N SER A 426 16.62 -7.01 14.98
CA SER A 426 16.76 -7.66 16.29
C SER A 426 17.89 -7.10 17.14
N GLN A 427 17.84 -7.40 18.44
CA GLN A 427 18.88 -7.04 19.41
C GLN A 427 20.25 -7.66 19.10
N GLN A 428 20.29 -8.82 18.44
CA GLN A 428 21.53 -9.55 18.14
C GLN A 428 22.07 -9.26 16.73
N GLY A 429 21.66 -8.15 16.12
CA GLY A 429 22.21 -7.70 14.83
C GLY A 429 21.68 -8.45 13.62
N GLY A 430 20.56 -9.16 13.77
CA GLY A 430 19.83 -9.76 12.65
C GLY A 430 18.77 -8.79 12.13
N ALA A 431 18.81 -8.45 10.84
CA ALA A 431 17.68 -7.84 10.14
C ALA A 431 16.99 -8.92 9.30
N THR A 432 15.84 -9.40 9.76
CA THR A 432 15.06 -10.44 9.10
C THR A 432 14.09 -9.81 8.11
N LEU A 433 14.10 -10.32 6.88
CA LEU A 433 13.22 -9.92 5.80
C LEU A 433 12.11 -10.96 5.61
N LEU A 434 10.87 -10.54 5.76
CA LEU A 434 9.69 -11.35 5.57
C LEU A 434 8.90 -10.89 4.34
N GLU A 435 8.33 -11.84 3.62
CA GLU A 435 7.35 -11.62 2.57
C GLU A 435 5.95 -11.95 3.08
N ILE A 436 5.05 -10.98 2.97
CA ILE A 436 3.67 -11.07 3.42
C ILE A 436 2.78 -11.58 2.28
N SER A 437 1.77 -12.41 2.59
CA SER A 437 0.82 -12.92 1.61
C SER A 437 0.06 -11.81 0.87
N SER A 438 -0.43 -12.11 -0.33
CA SER A 438 -1.20 -11.19 -1.18
C SER A 438 -2.42 -10.62 -0.46
N GLY A 439 -3.13 -11.42 0.34
CA GLY A 439 -4.30 -10.97 1.11
C GLY A 439 -4.00 -9.81 2.06
N LEU A 440 -2.78 -9.70 2.58
CA LEU A 440 -2.35 -8.63 3.48
C LEU A 440 -1.54 -7.52 2.79
N SER A 441 -1.14 -7.72 1.53
CA SER A 441 -0.32 -6.76 0.76
C SER A 441 -1.05 -6.13 -0.44
N THR A 442 -2.21 -6.66 -0.84
CA THR A 442 -3.02 -6.15 -1.95
C THR A 442 -4.27 -5.43 -1.45
N LEU A 443 -4.48 -4.20 -1.93
CA LEU A 443 -5.67 -3.40 -1.61
C LEU A 443 -6.96 -4.08 -2.09
N GLN A 444 -7.90 -4.28 -1.18
CA GLN A 444 -9.19 -4.93 -1.46
C GLN A 444 -10.24 -3.93 -1.97
N LYS A 445 -11.23 -4.44 -2.70
CA LYS A 445 -12.37 -3.62 -3.17
C LYS A 445 -13.09 -2.98 -1.98
N ASN A 446 -13.39 -1.68 -2.08
CA ASN A 446 -14.10 -0.89 -1.06
C ASN A 446 -13.42 -0.74 0.31
N GLU A 447 -12.19 -1.24 0.50
CA GLU A 447 -11.49 -1.25 1.80
C GLU A 447 -11.40 0.15 2.43
N LYS A 448 -11.00 1.16 1.63
CA LYS A 448 -10.95 2.57 2.07
C LYS A 448 -12.30 3.08 2.59
N SER A 449 -13.41 2.71 1.93
CA SER A 449 -14.74 3.16 2.35
C SER A 449 -15.18 2.49 3.64
N LEU A 450 -14.90 1.19 3.79
CA LEU A 450 -15.21 0.43 5.00
C LEU A 450 -14.44 0.96 6.20
N GLU A 451 -13.15 1.24 6.03
CA GLU A 451 -12.32 1.78 7.10
C GLU A 451 -12.74 3.19 7.51
N LEU A 452 -13.08 4.04 6.55
CA LEU A 452 -13.61 5.37 6.86
C LEU A 452 -14.86 5.28 7.73
N ARG A 453 -15.81 4.41 7.35
CA ARG A 453 -17.04 4.17 8.13
C ARG A 453 -16.75 3.62 9.53
N LEU A 454 -15.77 2.70 9.64
CA LEU A 454 -15.34 2.16 10.94
C LEU A 454 -14.81 3.28 11.84
N LYS A 455 -13.91 4.11 11.33
CA LYS A 455 -13.31 5.23 12.09
C LYS A 455 -14.33 6.30 12.46
N GLU A 456 -15.27 6.62 11.57
CA GLU A 456 -16.38 7.54 11.86
C GLU A 456 -17.29 7.02 12.98
N ARG A 457 -17.59 5.72 12.96
CA ARG A 457 -18.34 5.08 14.03
C ARG A 457 -17.59 5.15 15.36
N SER A 458 -16.33 4.72 15.40
CA SER A 458 -15.51 4.75 16.62
C SER A 458 -15.34 6.16 17.17
N ARG A 459 -15.16 7.15 16.29
CA ARG A 459 -15.12 8.58 16.66
C ARG A 459 -16.42 9.04 17.32
N SER A 460 -17.56 8.64 16.76
CA SER A 460 -18.89 9.00 17.27
C SER A 460 -19.20 8.31 18.60
N GLU A 461 -18.73 7.08 18.80
CA GLU A 461 -18.82 6.37 20.08
C GLU A 461 -18.00 7.08 21.15
N GLN A 462 -16.75 7.44 20.86
CA GLN A 462 -15.89 8.18 21.80
C GLN A 462 -16.43 9.57 22.15
N SER A 463 -16.92 10.34 21.17
CA SER A 463 -17.49 11.66 21.46
C SER A 463 -18.72 11.58 22.37
N ARG A 464 -19.53 10.52 22.25
CA ARG A 464 -20.69 10.30 23.11
C ARG A 464 -20.29 9.90 24.53
N GLU A 465 -19.27 9.06 24.68
CA GLU A 465 -18.72 8.70 25.99
C GLU A 465 -18.14 9.93 26.70
N GLU A 466 -17.48 10.82 25.97
CA GLU A 466 -17.00 12.11 26.50
C GLU A 466 -18.15 13.02 26.96
N ASP A 467 -19.22 13.16 26.17
CA ASP A 467 -20.37 13.97 26.55
C ASP A 467 -21.06 13.42 27.81
N VAL A 468 -21.21 12.10 27.92
CA VAL A 468 -21.76 11.45 29.13
C VAL A 468 -20.82 11.66 30.32
N GLY A 469 -19.50 11.51 30.14
CA GLY A 469 -18.52 11.75 31.20
C GLY A 469 -18.48 13.21 31.67
N ARG A 470 -18.77 14.17 30.78
CA ARG A 470 -18.91 15.59 31.14
C ARG A 470 -20.22 15.88 31.89
N GLU A 471 -21.30 15.19 31.57
CA GLU A 471 -22.58 15.30 32.28
C GLU A 471 -22.53 14.70 33.70
N ASP A 472 -21.74 13.64 33.90
CA ASP A 472 -21.58 12.98 35.20
C ASP A 472 -20.69 13.77 36.19
N GLY A 473 -19.98 14.82 35.75
CA GLY A 473 -19.13 15.66 36.61
C GLY A 473 -17.94 14.92 37.23
N GLU A 474 -17.03 15.66 37.90
CA GLU A 474 -15.94 15.05 38.68
C GLU A 474 -16.53 14.34 39.91
N ASP A 475 -17.01 13.11 39.73
CA ASP A 475 -17.35 12.21 40.82
C ASP A 475 -16.12 12.06 41.74
N SER A 476 -16.32 12.27 43.04
CA SER A 476 -15.27 12.07 44.04
C SER A 476 -14.74 10.63 43.96
N PRO A 477 -13.46 10.37 44.33
CA PRO A 477 -12.89 9.02 44.30
C PRO A 477 -13.74 7.96 45.02
N ASP A 478 -14.43 8.36 46.09
CA ASP A 478 -15.34 7.49 46.84
C ASP A 478 -16.63 7.15 46.06
N GLN A 479 -17.14 8.07 45.24
CA GLN A 479 -18.29 7.82 44.36
C GLN A 479 -17.93 6.88 43.22
N LEU A 480 -16.74 7.02 42.63
CA LEU A 480 -16.23 6.11 41.60
C LEU A 480 -16.03 4.70 42.15
N ILE A 481 -15.45 4.56 43.34
CA ILE A 481 -15.28 3.27 44.02
C ILE A 481 -16.65 2.64 44.32
N SER A 482 -17.60 3.42 44.81
CA SER A 482 -18.96 2.94 45.11
C SER A 482 -19.71 2.48 43.85
N ARG A 483 -19.57 3.21 42.73
CA ARG A 483 -20.16 2.87 41.42
C ARG A 483 -19.53 1.60 40.86
N ALA A 484 -18.20 1.50 40.85
CA ALA A 484 -17.48 0.30 40.42
C ALA A 484 -17.81 -0.92 41.29
N GLN A 485 -17.94 -0.74 42.61
CA GLN A 485 -18.33 -1.80 43.54
C GLN A 485 -19.76 -2.28 43.26
N LYS A 486 -20.69 -1.36 43.01
CA LYS A 486 -22.08 -1.67 42.66
C LYS A 486 -22.18 -2.43 41.34
N ASP A 487 -21.45 -1.98 40.32
CA ASP A 487 -21.43 -2.64 39.01
C ASP A 487 -20.81 -4.04 39.11
N PHE A 488 -19.71 -4.19 39.85
CA PHE A 488 -19.10 -5.49 40.14
C PHE A 488 -20.09 -6.47 40.79
N TYR A 489 -20.79 -6.04 41.86
CA TYR A 489 -21.77 -6.91 42.50
C TYR A 489 -22.96 -7.25 41.59
N SER A 490 -23.39 -6.33 40.73
CA SER A 490 -24.46 -6.59 39.77
C SER A 490 -24.08 -7.69 38.75
N VAL A 491 -22.83 -7.68 38.27
CA VAL A 491 -22.30 -8.68 37.35
C VAL A 491 -22.19 -10.04 38.04
N VAL A 492 -21.69 -10.05 39.28
CA VAL A 492 -21.58 -11.27 40.10
C VAL A 492 -22.96 -11.87 40.37
N GLU A 493 -23.96 -11.07 40.74
CA GLU A 493 -25.34 -11.54 40.94
C GLU A 493 -25.97 -12.10 39.66
N THR A 494 -25.71 -11.45 38.53
CA THR A 494 -26.20 -11.91 37.22
C THR A 494 -25.58 -13.25 36.84
N GLU A 495 -24.29 -13.45 37.09
CA GLU A 495 -23.60 -14.71 36.81
C GLU A 495 -24.01 -15.83 37.77
N LEU A 496 -24.24 -15.50 39.05
CA LEU A 496 -24.78 -16.45 40.03
C LEU A 496 -26.20 -16.90 39.67
N ARG A 497 -27.05 -15.99 39.15
CA ARG A 497 -28.37 -16.36 38.61
C ARG A 497 -28.24 -17.30 37.42
N ARG A 498 -27.37 -16.98 36.45
CA ARG A 498 -27.13 -17.85 35.29
C ARG A 498 -26.64 -19.23 35.66
N ARG A 499 -25.78 -19.35 36.67
CA ARG A 499 -25.32 -20.66 37.18
C ARG A 499 -26.46 -21.44 37.82
N ARG A 500 -27.28 -20.79 38.64
CA ARG A 500 -28.43 -21.42 39.29
C ARG A 500 -29.46 -21.90 38.26
N ASP A 501 -29.75 -21.08 37.25
CA ASP A 501 -30.65 -21.45 36.15
C ASP A 501 -30.11 -22.65 35.36
N ARG A 502 -28.79 -22.72 35.16
CA ARG A 502 -28.12 -23.84 34.47
C ARG A 502 -28.18 -25.14 35.29
N GLU A 503 -27.94 -25.06 36.60
CA GLU A 503 -28.07 -26.20 37.53
C GLU A 503 -29.52 -26.70 37.64
N ASP A 504 -30.50 -25.79 37.68
CA ASP A 504 -31.92 -26.15 37.70
C ASP A 504 -32.35 -26.83 36.39
N GLN A 505 -31.78 -26.41 35.26
CA GLN A 505 -32.05 -27.01 33.96
C GLN A 505 -31.40 -28.40 33.83
N GLU A 506 -30.18 -28.58 34.32
CA GLU A 506 -29.53 -29.90 34.39
C GLU A 506 -30.25 -30.87 35.33
N ASN A 507 -30.75 -30.40 36.46
CA ASN A 507 -31.52 -31.22 37.40
C ASN A 507 -32.89 -31.64 36.84
N ARG A 508 -33.55 -30.78 36.05
CA ARG A 508 -34.79 -31.13 35.34
C ARG A 508 -34.57 -32.18 34.25
N VAL A 509 -33.42 -32.17 33.58
CA VAL A 509 -33.06 -33.19 32.57
C VAL A 509 -32.71 -34.54 33.22
N ARG A 510 -32.22 -34.55 34.47
CA ARG A 510 -31.91 -35.78 35.21
C ARG A 510 -33.12 -36.45 35.90
N THR A 511 -34.24 -35.73 36.02
CA THR A 511 -35.46 -36.22 36.70
C THR A 511 -36.58 -36.63 35.73
N HIS A 512 -36.35 -36.50 34.43
CA HIS A 512 -37.10 -37.17 33.35
C HIS A 512 -36.26 -38.32 32.79
#